data_AF-A0A524AQ72-F1
#
_entry.id   AF-A0A524AQ72-F1
#
_cell.length_a   1.000
_cell.length_b   1.000
_cell.length_c   1.000
_cell.angle_alpha   90.00
_cell.angle_beta   90.00
_cell.angle_gamma   90.00
#
_symmetry.space_group_name_H-M   'P 1'
#
loop_
_entity.id
_entity.type
_entity.pdbx_description
1 polymer ?
#
loop_
_entity_poly.entity_id
_entity_poly.type
_entity_poly.pdbx_seq_one_letter_code
_entity_poly.pdbx_strand_id
1 'polypeptide(L)' 'MTERWVLNASPLIVLTRVGQEHLFHTLADEVVVPRAVAVEIEAGPADDPARQVIAGGYFAIVEAVPVPEVLAWDLGAGD' A
#
# COMPACT_ATOMS: atom_id res chain seq x y z
N MET A 1 -8.57 6.12 20.30
CA MET A 1 -8.37 6.71 18.96
C MET A 1 -8.26 5.53 18.02
N THR A 2 -8.98 5.50 16.91
CA THR A 2 -8.84 4.44 15.91
C THR A 2 -7.56 4.66 15.12
N GLU A 3 -6.72 3.63 15.02
CA GLU A 3 -5.46 3.68 14.30
C GLU A 3 -5.70 3.37 12.81
N ARG A 4 -5.43 4.35 11.95
CA ARG A 4 -5.57 4.24 10.50
C ARG A 4 -4.21 4.26 9.83
N TRP A 5 -3.90 3.22 9.08
CA TRP A 5 -2.67 3.13 8.28
C TRP A 5 -2.94 3.46 6.81
N VAL A 6 -2.04 4.24 6.22
CA VAL A 6 -1.95 4.49 4.79
C VAL A 6 -0.71 3.76 4.31
N LEU A 7 -0.85 2.77 3.43
CA LEU A 7 0.25 1.92 3.03
C LEU A 7 1.03 2.50 1.86
N ASN A 8 2.36 2.48 1.96
CA ASN A 8 3.29 2.69 0.84
C ASN A 8 3.53 1.38 0.08
N ALA A 9 4.07 1.48 -1.14
CA ALA A 9 4.37 0.32 -1.98
C ALA A 9 5.40 -0.60 -1.32
N SER A 10 6.52 -0.06 -0.87
CA SER A 10 7.65 -0.86 -0.36
C SER A 10 7.28 -1.76 0.83
N PRO A 11 6.62 -1.29 1.92
CA PRO A 11 6.18 -2.16 3.01
C PRO A 11 5.15 -3.21 2.57
N LEU A 12 4.24 -2.85 1.66
CA LEU A 12 3.24 -3.79 1.14
C LEU A 12 3.90 -4.92 0.35
N ILE A 13 4.84 -4.60 -0.54
CA ILE A 13 5.63 -5.57 -1.32
C ILE A 13 6.41 -6.51 -0.40
N VAL A 14 7.08 -5.97 0.62
CA VAL A 14 7.90 -6.80 1.53
C VAL A 14 7.03 -7.73 2.35
N LEU A 15 5.95 -7.23 2.96
CA LEU A 15 5.13 -8.03 3.87
C LEU A 15 4.32 -9.11 3.14
N THR A 16 3.81 -8.86 1.95
CA THR A 16 3.13 -9.91 1.16
C THR A 16 4.12 -10.95 0.66
N ARG A 17 5.33 -10.55 0.27
CA ARG A 17 6.38 -11.48 -0.17
C ARG A 17 6.81 -12.46 0.92
N VAL A 18 6.79 -12.03 2.19
CA VAL A 18 7.13 -12.90 3.33
C VAL A 18 5.91 -13.56 3.99
N GLY A 19 4.71 -13.40 3.42
CA GLY A 19 3.46 -13.99 3.96
C GLY A 19 2.99 -13.38 5.29
N GLN A 20 3.29 -12.11 5.53
CA GLN A 20 2.99 -11.37 6.76
C GLN A 20 1.98 -10.23 6.53
N GLU A 21 1.26 -10.22 5.42
CA GLU A 21 0.26 -9.20 5.08
C GLU A 21 -0.93 -9.15 6.06
N HIS A 22 -1.19 -10.24 6.79
CA HIS A 22 -2.19 -10.27 7.86
C HIS A 22 -1.90 -9.27 9.00
N LEU A 23 -0.65 -8.81 9.15
CA LEU A 23 -0.26 -7.82 10.14
C LEU A 23 -0.95 -6.48 9.92
N PHE A 24 -1.26 -6.10 8.67
CA PHE A 24 -1.95 -4.83 8.38
C PHE A 24 -3.31 -4.74 9.09
N HIS A 25 -4.11 -5.80 9.03
CA HIS A 25 -5.43 -5.84 9.67
C HIS A 25 -5.39 -6.23 11.15
N THR A 26 -4.26 -6.79 11.61
CA THR A 26 -4.09 -7.16 13.02
C THR A 26 -3.65 -5.98 13.87
N LEU A 27 -2.86 -5.07 13.29
CA LEU A 27 -2.22 -3.96 14.01
C LEU A 27 -2.92 -2.62 13.82
N ALA A 28 -3.72 -2.44 12.76
CA ALA A 28 -4.48 -1.23 12.50
C ALA A 28 -5.99 -1.49 12.47
N ASP A 29 -6.77 -0.53 12.95
CA ASP A 29 -8.25 -0.58 12.88
C ASP A 29 -8.74 -0.34 11.45
N GLU A 30 -8.02 0.49 10.68
CA GLU A 30 -8.33 0.81 9.29
C GLU A 30 -7.05 0.80 8.45
N VAL A 31 -7.12 0.20 7.26
CA VAL A 31 -6.02 0.15 6.29
C VAL A 31 -6.52 0.64 4.94
N VAL A 32 -5.83 1.63 4.38
CA VAL A 32 -6.10 2.13 3.03
C VAL A 32 -4.85 2.15 2.18
N VAL A 33 -5.02 2.01 0.87
CA VAL A 33 -3.95 2.06 -0.12
C VAL A 33 -4.19 3.24 -1.07
N PRO A 34 -3.26 4.20 -1.19
CA PRO A 34 -3.35 5.23 -2.21
C PRO A 34 -3.41 4.66 -3.63
N ARG A 35 -4.17 5.31 -4.52
CA ARG A 35 -4.27 4.91 -5.94
C ARG A 35 -2.90 4.77 -6.61
N ALA A 36 -1.97 5.68 -6.33
CA ALA A 36 -0.63 5.65 -6.91
C ALA A 36 0.15 4.39 -6.49
N VAL A 37 0.02 3.97 -5.23
CA VAL A 37 0.61 2.72 -4.71
C VAL A 37 0.02 1.50 -5.42
N ALA A 38 -1.31 1.47 -5.59
CA ALA A 38 -1.97 0.37 -6.30
C ALA A 38 -1.48 0.26 -7.75
N VAL A 39 -1.36 1.39 -8.46
CA VAL A 39 -0.85 1.44 -9.85
C VAL A 39 0.59 0.91 -9.93
N GLU A 40 1.45 1.31 -9.00
CA GLU A 40 2.84 0.83 -8.96
C GLU A 40 2.91 -0.69 -8.76
N ILE A 41 2.13 -1.22 -7.81
CA ILE A 41 2.08 -2.66 -7.54
C ILE A 41 1.50 -3.44 -8.73
N GLU A 42 0.46 -2.91 -9.39
CA GLU A 42 -0.14 -3.51 -10.58
C GLU A 42 0.81 -3.56 -11.79
N ALA A 43 1.79 -2.65 -11.85
CA ALA A 43 2.85 -2.66 -12.87
C ALA A 43 3.90 -3.77 -12.64
N GLY A 44 3.92 -4.39 -11.46
CA GLY A 44 4.80 -5.52 -11.14
C GLY A 44 4.42 -6.83 -11.84
N PRO A 45 5.22 -7.91 -11.66
CA PRO A 45 4.96 -9.23 -12.23
C PRO A 45 3.58 -9.78 -11.87
N ALA A 46 2.98 -10.57 -12.77
CA ALA A 46 1.63 -11.13 -12.56
C ALA A 46 1.57 -12.11 -11.37
N ASP A 47 2.68 -12.74 -11.02
CA ASP A 47 2.84 -13.66 -9.90
C ASP A 47 3.32 -12.97 -8.61
N ASP A 48 3.47 -11.65 -8.58
CA ASP A 48 3.84 -10.92 -7.37
C ASP A 48 2.72 -11.01 -6.31
N PRO A 49 3.00 -11.49 -5.08
CA PRO A 49 2.02 -11.56 -4.01
C PRO A 49 1.34 -10.21 -3.70
N ALA A 50 2.06 -9.09 -3.78
CA ALA A 50 1.49 -7.76 -3.55
C ALA A 50 0.39 -7.45 -4.57
N ARG A 51 0.63 -7.80 -5.84
CA ARG A 51 -0.35 -7.61 -6.91
C ARG A 51 -1.58 -8.47 -6.71
N GLN A 52 -1.41 -9.71 -6.23
CA GLN A 52 -2.54 -10.59 -5.93
C GLN A 52 -3.42 -10.04 -4.80
N VAL A 53 -2.82 -9.48 -3.75
CA VAL A 53 -3.57 -8.88 -2.63
C VAL A 53 -4.31 -7.60 -3.07
N ILE A 54 -3.70 -6.75 -3.90
CA ILE A 54 -4.40 -5.59 -4.48
C ILE A 54 -5.59 -6.04 -5.35
N ALA A 55 -5.36 -6.99 -6.27
CA ALA A 55 -6.41 -7.49 -7.16
C ALA A 55 -7.55 -8.23 -6.42
N GLY A 56 -7.24 -8.85 -5.27
CA GLY A 56 -8.21 -9.53 -4.42
C GLY A 56 -9.16 -8.59 -3.67
N GLY A 57 -8.92 -7.26 -3.72
CA GLY A 57 -9.79 -6.27 -3.06
C GLY A 57 -9.67 -6.28 -1.54
N TYR A 58 -8.53 -6.74 -1.01
CA TYR A 58 -8.26 -6.80 0.44
C TYR A 58 -8.17 -5.41 1.09
N PHE A 59 -7.85 -4.38 0.31
CA PHE A 59 -7.68 -3.02 0.79
C PHE A 59 -8.62 -2.04 0.10
N ALA A 60 -9.07 -1.03 0.84
CA ALA A 60 -9.77 0.11 0.25
C ALA A 60 -8.75 1.01 -0.48
N ILE A 61 -8.96 1.19 -1.79
CA ILE A 61 -8.15 2.11 -2.59
C ILE A 61 -8.73 3.51 -2.49
N VAL A 62 -7.89 4.48 -2.13
CA VAL A 62 -8.27 5.89 -1.95
C VAL A 62 -7.46 6.81 -2.85
N GLU A 63 -8.05 7.92 -3.26
CA GLU A 63 -7.28 9.02 -3.84
C GLU A 63 -6.56 9.77 -2.72
N ALA A 64 -5.25 9.93 -2.85
CA ALA A 64 -4.43 10.65 -1.88
C ALA A 64 -3.60 11.70 -2.62
N VAL A 65 -3.54 12.90 -2.05
CA VAL A 65 -2.69 13.99 -2.54
C VAL A 65 -1.58 14.19 -1.51
N PRO A 66 -0.31 13.94 -1.85
CA PRO A 66 0.79 14.15 -0.93
C PRO A 66 0.92 15.64 -0.60
N VAL A 67 1.24 15.91 0.66
CA VAL A 67 1.52 17.28 1.12
C VAL A 67 2.87 17.75 0.57
N PRO A 68 3.08 19.07 0.39
CA PRO A 68 4.31 19.62 -0.18
C PRO A 68 5.60 19.14 0.49
N GLU A 69 5.55 18.90 1.80
CA GLU A 69 6.68 18.42 2.58
C GLU A 69 7.12 17.01 2.16
N VAL A 70 6.16 16.14 1.82
CA VAL A 70 6.42 14.78 1.33
C VAL A 70 6.89 14.83 -0.12
N LEU A 71 6.30 15.70 -0.95
CA LEU A 71 6.75 15.90 -2.33
C LEU A 71 8.21 16.36 -2.42
N ALA A 72 8.68 17.15 -1.45
CA ALA A 72 10.06 17.63 -1.38
C ALA A 72 11.08 16.51 -1.12
N TRP A 73 10.64 15.31 -0.75
CA TRP A 73 11.51 14.16 -0.53
C TRP A 73 11.93 13.46 -1.83
N ASP A 74 11.37 13.88 -2.98
CA ASP A 74 11.68 13.33 -4.31
C ASP A 74 11.48 11.80 -4.38
N LEU A 75 10.39 11.34 -3.74
CA LEU A 75 9.99 9.94 -3.71
C LEU A 75 9.15 9.54 -4.93
N GLY A 76 9.07 8.24 -5.18
CA GLY A 76 8.15 7.69 -6.17
C GLY A 76 6.69 8.00 -5.82
N ALA A 77 5.79 7.93 -6.80
CA ALA A 77 4.37 8.22 -6.55
C ALA A 77 3.70 7.24 -5.57
N GLY A 78 4.26 6.04 -5.40
CA GLY A 78 3.84 5.04 -4.41
C GLY A 78 4.56 5.11 -3.06
N ASP A 79 5.33 6.15 -2.78
CA ASP A 79 6.11 6.33 -1.54
C ASP A 79 5.77 7.63 -0.79
#